data_AF-A0A9D7XJ66-F1
#
_entry.id   AF-A0A9D7XJ66-F1
#
_cell.length_a   1.000
_cell.length_b   1.000
_cell.length_c   1.000
_cell.angle_alpha   90.00
_cell.angle_beta   90.00
_cell.angle_gamma   90.00
#
_symmetry.space_group_name_H-M   'P 1'
#
loop_
_entity.id
_entity.type
_entity.pdbx_description
1 polymer ?
#
loop_
_entity_poly.entity_id
_entity_poly.type
_entity_poly.pdbx_seq_one_letter_code
_entity_poly.pdbx_strand_id
1 'polypeptide(L)'
;MWFRAPARPRSGPPFRAFSAGRPKALGTRRGFPVEAPWSLERRSENGSYCPPLQLRPEQVSEPQRSRVILDVATFHGAWTSVNLSPLECRALGCLLEKQLSTPDVYPLSMNTLVNACNQSSNRDPVLSVTEPDVQEAVAGLIENGLAEHWPGRVLKIAHTAKPTWNLSVQEAALLAELLLRGPQTSGELRTNTRRMYPFPDLAELEGCLAVLMEAEPPLVVRLPRAPGAREARVAHLLGGGIEASTAPRAAASSQPGRMDQLEVDLSFLREELAELRKEFEAFKAQF
;
A
#
# COMPACT_ATOMS: atom_id res chain seq x y z
N MET A 1 -66.01 34.25 -37.57
CA MET A 1 -65.67 32.84 -37.90
C MET A 1 -64.74 32.36 -36.79
N TRP A 2 -65.05 31.43 -35.87
CA TRP A 2 -65.70 30.09 -36.01
C TRP A 2 -64.99 29.27 -37.10
N PHE A 3 -64.38 28.09 -36.89
CA PHE A 3 -64.28 27.14 -35.75
C PHE A 3 -62.86 26.49 -35.80
N ARG A 4 -62.39 25.49 -35.02
CA ARG A 4 -62.94 24.53 -34.02
C ARG A 4 -61.80 24.05 -33.08
N ALA A 5 -62.13 23.22 -32.07
CA ALA A 5 -61.21 22.27 -31.40
C ALA A 5 -61.87 20.85 -31.42
N PRO A 6 -61.20 19.76 -31.00
CA PRO A 6 -61.00 19.45 -29.57
C PRO A 6 -59.51 19.08 -29.30
N ALA A 7 -59.03 18.45 -28.19
CA ALA A 7 -59.68 17.81 -27.03
C ALA A 7 -58.78 17.87 -25.76
N ARG A 8 -59.14 17.09 -24.72
CA ARG A 8 -58.29 16.64 -23.59
C ARG A 8 -58.65 15.17 -23.27
N PRO A 9 -57.82 14.43 -22.51
CA PRO A 9 -58.14 14.25 -21.08
C PRO A 9 -56.92 14.36 -20.14
N ARG A 10 -57.06 15.06 -18.99
CA ARG A 10 -57.06 14.52 -17.60
C ARG A 10 -55.66 14.15 -17.05
N SER A 11 -55.04 14.83 -16.08
CA SER A 11 -55.41 15.37 -14.75
C SER A 11 -54.98 14.47 -13.58
N GLY A 12 -54.07 14.96 -12.72
CA GLY A 12 -53.72 14.33 -11.44
C GLY A 12 -52.47 14.93 -10.79
N PRO A 13 -52.59 15.82 -9.78
CA PRO A 13 -51.47 16.39 -9.02
C PRO A 13 -51.39 15.75 -7.60
N PRO A 14 -50.64 16.33 -6.64
CA PRO A 14 -49.38 15.78 -6.14
C PRO A 14 -49.50 15.01 -4.81
N PHE A 15 -48.55 14.12 -4.52
CA PHE A 15 -48.41 13.53 -3.19
C PHE A 15 -47.91 14.58 -2.18
N ARG A 16 -48.75 14.90 -1.20
CA ARG A 16 -48.39 15.68 0.00
C ARG A 16 -47.98 14.76 1.14
N ALA A 17 -47.11 15.27 2.01
CA ALA A 17 -46.77 14.66 3.29
C ALA A 17 -48.01 14.48 4.18
N PHE A 18 -48.00 13.44 5.01
CA PHE A 18 -48.96 13.24 6.10
C PHE A 18 -48.23 13.01 7.42
N SER A 19 -48.69 13.71 8.45
CA SER A 19 -48.17 13.66 9.81
C SER A 19 -49.23 13.18 10.80
N ALA A 20 -48.77 12.44 11.81
CA ALA A 20 -49.42 12.18 13.11
C ALA A 20 -50.66 11.24 13.18
N GLY A 21 -50.56 10.26 14.10
CA GLY A 21 -51.68 9.43 14.56
C GLY A 21 -51.19 8.29 15.49
N ARG A 22 -51.39 8.41 16.81
CA ARG A 22 -51.08 7.33 17.78
C ARG A 22 -52.16 6.24 17.77
N PRO A 23 -51.84 5.04 18.29
CA PRO A 23 -52.64 4.54 19.43
C PRO A 23 -51.81 4.02 20.63
N LYS A 24 -52.47 3.87 21.78
CA LYS A 24 -51.96 3.28 23.05
C LYS A 24 -51.95 1.74 22.91
N ALA A 25 -50.85 1.03 23.18
CA ALA A 25 -50.25 0.66 24.49
C ALA A 25 -50.90 -0.56 25.18
N LEU A 26 -50.11 -1.63 25.37
CA LEU A 26 -50.17 -2.64 26.45
C LEU A 26 -48.94 -3.57 26.32
N GLY A 27 -48.47 -4.19 27.43
CA GLY A 27 -47.55 -5.34 27.35
C GLY A 27 -46.08 -5.15 27.76
N THR A 28 -45.85 -4.65 28.97
CA THR A 28 -44.68 -4.94 29.84
C THR A 28 -43.62 -5.96 29.37
N ARG A 29 -42.35 -5.53 29.34
CA ARG A 29 -41.28 -6.06 30.20
C ARG A 29 -40.11 -5.05 30.34
N ARG A 30 -39.38 -5.17 31.46
CA ARG A 30 -38.53 -4.10 32.02
C ARG A 30 -37.14 -4.09 31.35
N GLY A 31 -36.57 -2.90 31.18
CA GLY A 31 -35.18 -2.75 30.77
C GLY A 31 -34.19 -3.12 31.88
N PHE A 32 -33.00 -3.55 31.48
CA PHE A 32 -31.84 -3.64 32.36
C PHE A 32 -31.01 -2.35 32.22
N PRO A 33 -30.77 -1.59 33.30
CA PRO A 33 -29.79 -0.52 33.28
C PRO A 33 -28.37 -1.09 33.40
N VAL A 34 -27.44 -0.42 32.75
CA VAL A 34 -25.99 -0.55 32.95
C VAL A 34 -25.64 0.14 34.26
N GLU A 35 -24.95 -0.55 35.18
CA GLU A 35 -23.93 0.04 36.08
C GLU A 35 -23.25 -1.05 36.94
N ALA A 36 -22.00 -0.80 37.32
CA ALA A 36 -21.16 -1.75 38.06
C ALA A 36 -21.03 -1.34 39.54
N PRO A 37 -21.13 -2.28 40.51
CA PRO A 37 -20.93 -1.97 41.92
C PRO A 37 -19.49 -2.28 42.37
N TRP A 38 -18.71 -1.22 42.63
CA TRP A 38 -17.63 -1.25 43.61
C TRP A 38 -18.20 -0.93 45.00
N SER A 39 -17.47 -1.30 46.05
CA SER A 39 -17.84 -1.18 47.48
C SER A 39 -18.85 -2.20 48.02
N LEU A 40 -18.35 -3.16 48.81
CA LEU A 40 -19.12 -3.74 49.91
C LEU A 40 -18.20 -4.07 51.08
N GLU A 41 -17.82 -3.00 51.79
CA GLU A 41 -17.33 -3.03 53.17
C GLU A 41 -18.25 -3.92 54.01
N ARG A 42 -17.74 -5.04 54.56
CA ARG A 42 -18.48 -5.85 55.54
C ARG A 42 -17.76 -5.84 56.87
N ARG A 43 -18.34 -5.12 57.84
CA ARG A 43 -17.93 -5.18 59.24
C ARG A 43 -18.10 -6.61 59.79
N SER A 44 -17.15 -6.96 60.64
CA SER A 44 -17.17 -8.16 61.48
C SER A 44 -18.18 -8.00 62.62
N GLU A 45 -18.91 -9.08 62.89
CA GLU A 45 -19.42 -9.41 64.23
C GLU A 45 -19.11 -10.88 64.52
N ASN A 46 -18.98 -11.21 65.82
CA ASN A 46 -18.56 -12.49 66.40
C ASN A 46 -17.07 -12.83 66.26
N GLY A 47 -16.35 -12.62 67.37
CA GLY A 47 -14.91 -12.84 67.46
C GLY A 47 -14.51 -14.31 67.63
N SER A 48 -13.38 -14.66 67.04
CA SER A 48 -12.54 -15.79 67.41
C SER A 48 -11.10 -15.43 67.03
N TYR A 49 -10.27 -15.16 68.04
CA TYR A 49 -8.93 -14.62 67.86
C TYR A 49 -7.96 -15.75 67.51
N CYS A 50 -7.88 -16.12 66.23
CA CYS A 50 -6.85 -17.04 65.74
C CYS A 50 -5.51 -16.30 65.59
N PRO A 51 -4.41 -16.77 66.23
CA PRO A 51 -3.09 -16.17 66.01
C PRO A 51 -2.60 -16.42 64.58
N PRO A 52 -1.78 -15.52 64.00
CA PRO A 52 -1.29 -15.67 62.65
C PRO A 52 -0.31 -16.85 62.54
N LEU A 53 -0.77 -17.94 61.93
CA LEU A 53 0.12 -18.99 61.44
C LEU A 53 1.02 -18.40 60.35
N GLN A 54 2.32 -18.37 60.61
CA GLN A 54 3.34 -18.01 59.64
C GLN A 54 3.42 -19.08 58.54
N LEU A 55 2.58 -18.95 57.52
CA LEU A 55 2.71 -19.73 56.30
C LEU A 55 3.95 -19.26 55.54
N ARG A 56 4.80 -20.22 55.16
CA ARG A 56 5.98 -19.99 54.33
C ARG A 56 5.55 -19.44 52.96
N PRO A 57 6.41 -18.70 52.25
CA PRO A 57 6.17 -18.34 50.85
C PRO A 57 6.27 -19.60 49.98
N GLU A 58 5.18 -20.36 49.91
CA GLU A 58 5.04 -21.48 49.01
C GLU A 58 4.87 -20.97 47.57
N GLN A 59 5.60 -21.58 46.65
CA GLN A 59 5.74 -21.13 45.27
C GLN A 59 4.41 -21.28 44.53
N VAL A 60 3.65 -20.19 44.35
CA VAL A 60 2.51 -20.17 43.43
C VAL A 60 3.07 -20.17 42.00
N SER A 61 3.21 -21.38 41.45
CA SER A 61 3.60 -21.58 40.05
C SER A 61 2.57 -20.97 39.12
N GLU A 62 3.04 -20.07 38.26
CA GLU A 62 2.22 -19.34 37.29
C GLU A 62 1.54 -20.33 36.32
N PRO A 63 0.22 -20.20 36.05
CA PRO A 63 -0.47 -21.15 35.19
C PRO A 63 0.07 -21.07 33.77
N GLN A 64 0.62 -22.18 33.28
CA GLN A 64 1.24 -22.24 31.96
C GLN A 64 0.20 -21.94 30.87
N ARG A 65 0.19 -20.68 30.42
CA ARG A 65 -0.35 -20.34 29.10
C ARG A 65 0.47 -21.11 28.09
N SER A 66 -0.16 -22.07 27.43
CA SER A 66 0.33 -22.76 26.24
C SER A 66 0.51 -21.74 25.12
N ARG A 67 1.61 -21.01 25.21
CA ARG A 67 2.14 -20.15 24.17
C ARG A 67 2.45 -21.09 23.02
N VAL A 68 1.58 -21.10 22.00
CA VAL A 68 1.95 -21.62 20.69
C VAL A 68 3.07 -20.70 20.21
N ILE A 69 4.30 -21.11 20.49
CA ILE A 69 5.50 -20.49 19.95
C ILE A 69 5.46 -20.86 18.47
N LEU A 70 4.90 -19.98 17.66
CA LEU A 70 5.39 -19.82 16.30
C LEU A 70 6.86 -19.44 16.44
N ASP A 71 7.73 -20.30 15.95
CA ASP A 71 9.15 -20.25 16.22
C ASP A 71 9.80 -19.08 15.48
N VAL A 72 9.92 -17.94 16.17
CA VAL A 72 10.59 -16.73 15.68
C VAL A 72 12.11 -16.96 15.54
N ALA A 73 12.68 -18.07 16.03
CA ALA A 73 14.10 -18.35 15.95
C ALA A 73 14.53 -19.09 14.66
N THR A 74 13.62 -19.64 13.85
CA THR A 74 14.01 -20.35 12.60
C THR A 74 14.20 -19.46 11.37
N PHE A 75 13.87 -18.16 11.43
CA PHE A 75 14.09 -17.21 10.32
C PHE A 75 15.33 -16.32 10.53
N HIS A 76 16.44 -16.93 10.98
CA HIS A 76 17.76 -16.27 11.12
C HIS A 76 18.74 -16.63 9.98
N GLY A 77 18.24 -17.18 8.87
CA GLY A 77 19.01 -17.50 7.68
C GLY A 77 18.67 -16.56 6.52
N ALA A 78 19.62 -15.68 6.18
CA ALA A 78 19.53 -14.70 5.09
C ALA A 78 18.40 -13.65 5.21
N TRP A 79 18.73 -12.52 5.83
CA TRP A 79 18.11 -11.23 5.49
C TRP A 79 18.55 -10.86 4.07
N THR A 80 17.90 -11.46 3.08
CA THR A 80 18.15 -11.18 1.67
C THR A 80 17.90 -9.71 1.38
N SER A 81 18.85 -9.07 0.71
CA SER A 81 18.64 -7.77 0.07
C SER A 81 17.44 -7.89 -0.87
N VAL A 82 16.27 -7.41 -0.45
CA VAL A 82 15.04 -7.55 -1.22
C VAL A 82 15.20 -6.80 -2.53
N ASN A 83 15.17 -7.53 -3.64
CA ASN A 83 15.40 -7.02 -4.98
C ASN A 83 14.13 -7.22 -5.81
N LEU A 84 13.16 -6.32 -5.59
CA LEU A 84 11.88 -6.34 -6.27
C LEU A 84 12.04 -5.83 -7.71
N SER A 85 11.36 -6.47 -8.65
CA SER A 85 11.15 -5.94 -9.99
C SER A 85 10.42 -4.59 -9.96
N PRO A 86 10.51 -3.79 -11.04
CA PRO A 86 9.78 -2.52 -11.14
C PRO A 86 8.26 -2.67 -10.99
N LEU A 87 7.70 -3.82 -11.39
CA LEU A 87 6.26 -4.09 -11.29
C LEU A 87 5.84 -4.52 -9.88
N GLU A 88 6.66 -5.29 -9.17
CA GLU A 88 6.47 -5.58 -7.74
C GLU A 88 6.56 -4.29 -6.91
N CYS A 89 7.54 -3.43 -7.18
CA CYS A 89 7.63 -2.09 -6.57
C CYS A 89 6.32 -1.30 -6.79
N ARG A 90 5.81 -1.28 -8.03
CA ARG A 90 4.56 -0.59 -8.39
C ARG A 90 3.35 -1.19 -7.66
N ALA A 91 3.22 -2.51 -7.62
CA ALA A 91 2.11 -3.20 -6.97
C ALA A 91 2.12 -2.97 -5.44
N LEU A 92 3.30 -3.09 -4.81
CA LEU A 92 3.48 -2.81 -3.38
C LEU A 92 3.17 -1.35 -3.03
N GLY A 93 3.69 -0.41 -3.81
CA GLY A 93 3.38 1.01 -3.67
C GLY A 93 1.88 1.30 -3.78
N CYS A 94 1.18 0.63 -4.69
CA CYS A 94 -0.28 0.75 -4.82
C CYS A 94 -1.03 0.18 -3.61
N LEU A 95 -0.61 -0.98 -3.08
CA LEU A 95 -1.22 -1.56 -1.87
C LEU A 95 -1.04 -0.66 -0.65
N LEU A 96 0.16 -0.11 -0.45
CA LEU A 96 0.44 0.87 0.61
C LEU A 96 -0.38 2.15 0.44
N GLU A 97 -0.38 2.75 -0.75
CA GLU A 97 -1.13 3.97 -1.06
C GLU A 97 -2.63 3.79 -0.81
N LYS A 98 -3.23 2.69 -1.27
CA LYS A 98 -4.67 2.46 -1.10
C LYS A 98 -5.06 2.07 0.33
N GLN A 99 -4.18 1.43 1.11
CA GLN A 99 -4.44 1.23 2.54
C GLN A 99 -4.56 2.58 3.28
N LEU A 100 -3.65 3.52 3.00
CA LEU A 100 -3.58 4.79 3.71
C LEU A 100 -4.61 5.82 3.23
N SER A 101 -4.79 5.94 1.90
CA SER A 101 -5.65 6.97 1.31
C SER A 101 -7.11 6.55 1.08
N THR A 102 -7.39 5.24 1.01
CA THR A 102 -8.74 4.69 0.72
C THR A 102 -9.01 3.41 1.52
N PRO A 103 -9.01 3.45 2.86
CA PRO A 103 -9.13 2.26 3.71
C PRO A 103 -10.41 1.46 3.44
N ASP A 104 -11.52 2.12 3.06
CA ASP A 104 -12.80 1.46 2.73
C ASP A 104 -12.73 0.50 1.53
N VAL A 105 -11.74 0.68 0.65
CA VAL A 105 -11.53 -0.14 -0.56
C VAL A 105 -10.53 -1.28 -0.29
N TYR A 106 -9.70 -1.15 0.74
CA TYR A 106 -8.66 -2.10 1.11
C TYR A 106 -9.25 -3.28 1.93
N PRO A 107 -8.74 -4.52 1.80
CA PRO A 107 -7.73 -5.00 0.84
C PRO A 107 -8.26 -5.06 -0.61
N LEU A 108 -7.36 -4.95 -1.59
CA LEU A 108 -7.71 -4.80 -3.02
C LEU A 108 -8.04 -6.14 -3.68
N SER A 109 -8.92 -6.16 -4.69
CA SER A 109 -9.03 -7.31 -5.60
C SER A 109 -8.03 -7.15 -6.75
N MET A 110 -7.79 -8.21 -7.52
CA MET A 110 -6.86 -8.15 -8.66
C MET A 110 -7.22 -7.00 -9.63
N ASN A 111 -8.48 -6.90 -10.02
CA ASN A 111 -8.98 -5.81 -10.87
C ASN A 111 -8.74 -4.41 -10.26
N THR A 112 -8.97 -4.20 -8.94
CA THR A 112 -8.70 -2.87 -8.35
C THR A 112 -7.21 -2.58 -8.20
N LEU A 113 -6.36 -3.61 -8.07
CA LEU A 113 -4.90 -3.47 -8.07
C LEU A 113 -4.35 -3.13 -9.47
N VAL A 114 -4.80 -3.83 -10.53
CA VAL A 114 -4.44 -3.50 -11.93
C VAL A 114 -4.81 -2.06 -12.26
N ASN A 115 -6.03 -1.64 -11.90
CA ASN A 115 -6.47 -0.24 -12.06
C ASN A 115 -5.67 0.75 -11.21
N ALA A 116 -5.07 0.34 -10.08
CA ALA A 116 -4.19 1.17 -9.26
C ALA A 116 -2.78 1.29 -9.85
N CYS A 117 -2.26 0.24 -10.48
CA CYS A 117 -0.96 0.23 -11.17
C CYS A 117 -0.96 1.14 -12.42
N ASN A 118 -2.08 1.17 -13.14
CA ASN A 118 -2.31 1.89 -14.40
C ASN A 118 -2.85 3.32 -14.24
N GLN A 119 -2.82 3.91 -13.03
CA GLN A 119 -3.30 5.29 -12.83
C GLN A 119 -2.37 6.29 -13.55
N SER A 120 -2.97 7.24 -14.28
CA SER A 120 -2.20 8.33 -14.92
C SER A 120 -1.77 9.42 -13.94
N SER A 121 -2.43 9.53 -12.79
CA SER A 121 -2.05 10.43 -11.70
C SER A 121 -1.20 9.70 -10.66
N ASN A 122 -0.23 10.40 -10.07
CA ASN A 122 0.63 9.91 -8.99
C ASN A 122 1.44 8.65 -9.33
N ARG A 123 1.79 8.46 -10.60
CA ARG A 123 2.64 7.38 -11.09
C ARG A 123 3.72 7.97 -12.00
N ASP A 124 4.97 7.58 -11.79
CA ASP A 124 6.07 7.83 -12.73
C ASP A 124 6.95 6.56 -12.81
N PRO A 125 7.07 5.90 -13.97
CA PRO A 125 6.33 6.15 -15.21
C PRO A 125 4.85 5.75 -15.11
N VAL A 126 4.00 6.36 -15.94
CA VAL A 126 2.65 5.82 -16.21
C VAL A 126 2.80 4.51 -16.98
N LEU A 127 2.11 3.46 -16.53
CA LEU A 127 2.18 2.11 -17.10
C LEU A 127 0.83 1.69 -17.68
N SER A 128 0.87 0.66 -18.52
CA SER A 128 -0.29 -0.06 -19.02
C SER A 128 -0.02 -1.57 -18.90
N VAL A 129 -0.11 -2.08 -17.67
CA VAL A 129 0.10 -3.51 -17.35
C VAL A 129 -1.22 -4.29 -17.40
N THR A 130 -1.11 -5.57 -17.72
CA THR A 130 -2.22 -6.51 -17.80
C THR A 130 -2.44 -7.24 -16.46
N GLU A 131 -3.58 -7.94 -16.33
CA GLU A 131 -3.88 -8.73 -15.14
C GLU A 131 -2.87 -9.87 -14.89
N PRO A 132 -2.42 -10.65 -15.90
CA PRO A 132 -1.32 -11.61 -15.74
C PRO A 132 -0.02 -11.00 -15.18
N ASP A 133 0.43 -9.85 -15.69
CA ASP A 133 1.67 -9.21 -15.24
C ASP A 133 1.58 -8.83 -13.74
N VAL A 134 0.43 -8.28 -13.33
CA VAL A 134 0.17 -7.92 -11.93
C VAL A 134 0.01 -9.16 -11.06
N GLN A 135 -0.55 -10.26 -11.58
CA GLN A 135 -0.65 -11.52 -10.86
C GLN A 135 0.73 -12.14 -10.59
N GLU A 136 1.65 -12.10 -11.57
CA GLU A 136 3.04 -12.54 -11.40
C GLU A 136 3.77 -11.69 -10.35
N ALA A 137 3.66 -10.36 -10.44
CA ALA A 137 4.23 -9.46 -9.43
C ALA A 137 3.63 -9.65 -8.03
N VAL A 138 2.33 -9.97 -7.91
CA VAL A 138 1.73 -10.30 -6.62
C VAL A 138 2.25 -11.63 -6.07
N ALA A 139 2.51 -12.63 -6.92
CA ALA A 139 3.11 -13.89 -6.49
C ALA A 139 4.52 -13.66 -5.92
N GLY A 140 5.38 -12.92 -6.63
CA GLY A 140 6.72 -12.57 -6.14
C GLY A 140 6.70 -11.73 -4.84
N LEU A 141 5.74 -10.81 -4.67
CA LEU A 141 5.53 -10.11 -3.40
C LEU A 141 5.10 -11.04 -2.25
N ILE A 142 4.32 -12.09 -2.53
CA ILE A 142 3.93 -13.10 -1.53
C ILE A 142 5.12 -13.98 -1.16
N GLU A 143 5.93 -14.41 -2.14
CA GLU A 143 7.17 -15.18 -1.91
C GLU A 143 8.19 -14.39 -1.07
N ASN A 144 8.29 -13.08 -1.28
CA ASN A 144 9.11 -12.17 -0.46
C ASN A 144 8.47 -11.80 0.90
N GLY A 145 7.29 -12.30 1.24
CA GLY A 145 6.61 -12.00 2.51
C GLY A 145 6.15 -10.54 2.67
N LEU A 146 5.92 -9.84 1.54
CA LEU A 146 5.49 -8.44 1.47
C LEU A 146 4.02 -8.25 1.04
N ALA A 147 3.38 -9.32 0.58
CA ALA A 147 1.94 -9.39 0.37
C ALA A 147 1.34 -10.71 0.88
N GLU A 148 0.03 -10.73 1.09
CA GLU A 148 -0.74 -11.92 1.45
C GLU A 148 -2.11 -11.94 0.77
N HIS A 149 -2.67 -13.13 0.60
CA HIS A 149 -4.05 -13.31 0.17
C HIS A 149 -5.02 -13.15 1.34
N TRP A 150 -5.89 -12.15 1.27
CA TRP A 150 -6.90 -11.89 2.28
C TRP A 150 -8.12 -12.82 2.09
N PRO A 151 -8.60 -13.51 3.14
CA PRO A 151 -9.68 -14.47 3.03
C PRO A 151 -11.03 -13.80 2.71
N GLY A 152 -11.80 -14.41 1.81
CA GLY A 152 -13.12 -13.93 1.42
C GLY A 152 -13.72 -14.69 0.23
N ARG A 153 -14.94 -14.32 -0.17
CA ARG A 153 -15.60 -14.88 -1.37
C ARG A 153 -14.94 -14.44 -2.68
N VAL A 154 -14.30 -13.28 -2.66
CA VAL A 154 -13.49 -12.73 -3.76
C VAL A 154 -12.07 -12.68 -3.23
N LEU A 155 -11.12 -13.24 -3.99
CA LEU A 155 -9.71 -13.17 -3.63
C LEU A 155 -9.27 -11.71 -3.58
N LYS A 156 -8.71 -11.32 -2.44
CA LYS A 156 -8.17 -10.00 -2.19
C LYS A 156 -6.71 -10.11 -1.80
N ILE A 157 -5.98 -9.01 -1.94
CA ILE A 157 -4.54 -8.90 -1.71
C ILE A 157 -4.33 -7.78 -0.69
N ALA A 158 -3.62 -8.09 0.38
CA ALA A 158 -3.11 -7.15 1.36
C ALA A 158 -1.58 -7.08 1.26
N HIS A 159 -0.97 -5.95 1.61
CA HIS A 159 0.46 -5.91 1.90
C HIS A 159 0.72 -6.29 3.36
N THR A 160 1.87 -6.90 3.59
CA THR A 160 2.45 -7.20 4.91
C THR A 160 3.67 -6.32 5.21
N ALA A 161 4.11 -5.48 4.26
CA ALA A 161 5.28 -4.61 4.40
C ALA A 161 5.32 -3.75 5.69
N LYS A 162 4.17 -3.28 6.19
CA LYS A 162 4.13 -2.53 7.47
C LYS A 162 4.55 -3.37 8.67
N PRO A 163 3.93 -4.52 9.01
CA PRO A 163 4.45 -5.39 10.06
C PRO A 163 5.83 -5.99 9.74
N THR A 164 6.13 -6.34 8.49
CA THR A 164 7.43 -6.92 8.10
C THR A 164 8.62 -5.98 8.36
N TRP A 165 8.46 -4.67 8.10
CA TRP A 165 9.49 -3.65 8.34
C TRP A 165 9.18 -2.73 9.54
N ASN A 166 8.21 -3.09 10.38
CA ASN A 166 7.75 -2.32 11.55
C ASN A 166 7.43 -0.83 11.25
N LEU A 167 6.88 -0.53 10.07
CA LEU A 167 6.67 0.85 9.62
C LEU A 167 5.49 1.55 10.32
N SER A 168 5.76 2.78 10.76
CA SER A 168 4.74 3.77 11.09
C SER A 168 3.88 4.18 9.88
N VAL A 169 2.87 5.00 10.12
CA VAL A 169 2.02 5.54 9.05
C VAL A 169 2.80 6.53 8.18
N GLN A 170 3.67 7.35 8.80
CA GLN A 170 4.51 8.33 8.13
C GLN A 170 5.50 7.68 7.17
N GLU A 171 6.22 6.66 7.66
CA GLU A 171 7.24 5.95 6.89
C GLU A 171 6.61 5.15 5.74
N ALA A 172 5.48 4.50 5.98
CA ALA A 172 4.71 3.83 4.93
C ALA A 172 4.22 4.79 3.84
N ALA A 173 3.83 6.02 4.20
CA ALA A 173 3.43 7.04 3.22
C ALA A 173 4.61 7.53 2.36
N LEU A 174 5.79 7.74 2.96
CA LEU A 174 7.01 8.10 2.25
C LEU A 174 7.47 6.98 1.31
N LEU A 175 7.49 5.74 1.79
CA LEU A 175 7.91 4.58 1.02
C LEU A 175 6.95 4.32 -0.17
N ALA A 176 5.64 4.44 0.03
CA ALA A 176 4.66 4.32 -1.04
C ALA A 176 4.89 5.37 -2.14
N GLU A 177 5.09 6.64 -1.77
CA GLU A 177 5.30 7.73 -2.72
C GLU A 177 6.62 7.55 -3.51
N LEU A 178 7.69 7.09 -2.86
CA LEU A 178 8.96 6.74 -3.51
C LEU A 178 8.83 5.54 -4.46
N LEU A 179 8.09 4.49 -4.08
CA LEU A 179 7.83 3.32 -4.96
C LEU A 179 6.98 3.67 -6.18
N LEU A 180 6.13 4.70 -6.09
CA LEU A 180 5.18 5.07 -7.14
C LEU A 180 5.71 6.08 -8.15
N ARG A 181 6.66 6.96 -7.75
CA ARG A 181 7.24 8.00 -8.62
C ARG A 181 8.78 8.09 -8.60
N GLY A 182 9.46 7.19 -7.91
CA GLY A 182 10.93 7.17 -7.87
C GLY A 182 11.54 8.34 -7.07
N PRO A 183 12.79 8.74 -7.39
CA PRO A 183 13.58 9.63 -6.55
C PRO A 183 13.06 11.07 -6.48
N GLN A 184 12.74 11.55 -5.28
CA GLN A 184 12.13 12.86 -5.02
C GLN A 184 12.88 13.66 -3.96
N THR A 185 12.78 15.00 -4.01
CA THR A 185 13.24 15.91 -2.95
C THR A 185 12.28 15.91 -1.77
N SER A 186 12.75 16.32 -0.60
CA SER A 186 11.95 16.39 0.63
C SER A 186 10.74 17.34 0.50
N GLY A 187 10.87 18.42 -0.29
CA GLY A 187 9.76 19.33 -0.62
C GLY A 187 8.69 18.72 -1.54
N GLU A 188 9.10 17.95 -2.55
CA GLU A 188 8.20 17.16 -3.41
C GLU A 188 7.47 16.10 -2.56
N LEU A 189 8.21 15.34 -1.73
CA LEU A 189 7.65 14.31 -0.83
C LEU A 189 6.57 14.89 0.09
N ARG A 190 6.84 15.99 0.81
CA ARG A 190 5.85 16.64 1.70
C ARG A 190 4.57 17.06 0.98
N THR A 191 4.68 17.45 -0.28
CA THR A 191 3.55 17.88 -1.10
C THR A 191 2.74 16.68 -1.61
N ASN A 192 3.43 15.62 -2.03
CA ASN A 192 2.84 14.45 -2.67
C ASN A 192 2.25 13.44 -1.67
N THR A 193 2.89 13.20 -0.52
CA THR A 193 2.38 12.28 0.52
C THR A 193 1.12 12.79 1.22
N ARG A 194 0.73 14.05 1.03
CA ARG A 194 -0.32 14.77 1.78
C ARG A 194 -1.71 14.09 1.79
N ARG A 195 -1.97 13.17 0.84
CA ARG A 195 -3.20 12.33 0.78
C ARG A 195 -3.14 11.06 1.64
N MET A 196 -1.93 10.61 2.01
CA MET A 196 -1.67 9.45 2.86
C MET A 196 -1.30 9.87 4.28
N TYR A 197 -0.43 10.87 4.40
CA TYR A 197 -0.06 11.49 5.68
C TYR A 197 0.33 12.97 5.50
N PRO A 198 -0.35 13.92 6.18
CA PRO A 198 -0.05 15.34 6.08
C PRO A 198 1.05 15.77 7.07
N PHE A 199 2.32 15.64 6.68
CA PHE A 199 3.45 16.09 7.50
C PHE A 199 3.35 17.58 7.90
N PRO A 200 3.41 17.92 9.21
CA PRO A 200 3.22 19.28 9.69
C PRO A 200 4.33 20.21 9.22
N ASP A 201 5.59 19.75 9.25
CA ASP A 201 6.76 20.48 8.76
C ASP A 201 7.74 19.57 8.02
N LEU A 202 8.91 20.11 7.66
CA LEU A 202 9.97 19.36 6.96
C LEU A 202 10.87 18.57 7.93
N ALA A 203 10.94 18.96 9.21
CA ALA A 203 11.79 18.33 10.19
C ALA A 203 11.24 16.96 10.61
N GLU A 204 9.91 16.81 10.78
CA GLU A 204 9.30 15.49 11.01
C GLU A 204 9.51 14.57 9.80
N LEU A 205 9.35 15.08 8.58
CA LEU A 205 9.58 14.30 7.36
C LEU A 205 11.04 13.83 7.25
N GLU A 206 12.01 14.72 7.50
CA GLU A 206 13.43 14.38 7.52
C GLU A 206 13.77 13.37 8.63
N GLY A 207 13.10 13.44 9.79
CA GLY A 207 13.21 12.46 10.86
C GLY A 207 12.73 11.07 10.43
N CYS A 208 11.54 10.95 9.83
CA CYS A 208 11.04 9.68 9.29
C CYS A 208 11.94 9.14 8.16
N LEU A 209 12.52 10.01 7.34
CA LEU A 209 13.51 9.60 6.34
C LEU A 209 14.80 9.08 6.96
N ALA A 210 15.27 9.64 8.07
CA ALA A 210 16.44 9.13 8.79
C ALA A 210 16.17 7.71 9.32
N VAL A 211 15.00 7.46 9.94
CA VAL A 211 14.62 6.10 10.40
C VAL A 211 14.59 5.09 9.24
N LEU A 212 14.08 5.48 8.07
CA LEU A 212 14.09 4.62 6.87
C LEU A 212 15.50 4.38 6.28
N MET A 213 16.47 5.27 6.55
CA MET A 213 17.88 5.13 6.16
C MET A 213 18.70 4.33 7.18
N GLU A 214 18.29 4.34 8.45
CA GLU A 214 18.91 3.61 9.58
C GLU A 214 18.28 2.23 9.83
N ALA A 215 17.21 1.89 9.11
CA ALA A 215 16.62 0.56 9.11
C ALA A 215 17.63 -0.52 8.67
N GLU A 216 17.44 -1.75 9.15
CA GLU A 216 18.28 -2.91 8.83
C GLU A 216 17.42 -3.98 8.13
N PRO A 217 17.52 -4.18 6.80
CA PRO A 217 18.32 -3.41 5.85
C PRO A 217 17.73 -2.01 5.54
N PRO A 218 18.53 -1.05 5.05
CA PRO A 218 18.07 0.30 4.76
C PRO A 218 17.05 0.30 3.62
N LEU A 219 15.92 0.98 3.82
CA LEU A 219 14.80 0.98 2.88
C LEU A 219 14.88 2.15 1.89
N VAL A 220 15.54 3.24 2.26
CA VAL A 220 15.76 4.42 1.41
C VAL A 220 17.19 4.94 1.52
N VAL A 221 17.63 5.70 0.54
CA VAL A 221 18.95 6.34 0.48
C VAL A 221 18.84 7.79 0.02
N ARG A 222 19.70 8.66 0.55
CA ARG A 222 19.86 10.03 0.07
C ARG A 222 20.89 10.07 -1.05
N LEU A 223 20.46 10.42 -2.25
CA LEU A 223 21.31 10.51 -3.43
C LEU A 223 22.21 11.76 -3.37
N PRO A 224 23.40 11.72 -3.99
CA PRO A 224 24.23 12.91 -4.17
C PRO A 224 23.45 13.99 -4.95
N ARG A 225 23.71 15.26 -4.63
CA ARG A 225 23.06 16.38 -5.32
C ARG A 225 23.50 16.41 -6.78
N ALA A 226 22.53 16.47 -7.70
CA ALA A 226 22.81 16.68 -9.11
C ALA A 226 23.46 18.07 -9.33
N PRO A 227 24.35 18.23 -10.33
CA PRO A 227 24.94 19.53 -10.64
C PRO A 227 23.86 20.61 -10.86
N GLY A 228 23.95 21.72 -10.12
CA GLY A 228 22.97 22.81 -10.16
C GLY A 228 21.70 22.61 -9.30
N ALA A 229 21.47 21.43 -8.71
CA ALA A 229 20.35 21.20 -7.80
C ALA A 229 20.63 21.78 -6.41
N ARG A 230 19.65 22.48 -5.83
CA ARG A 230 19.75 23.05 -4.47
C ARG A 230 19.56 21.99 -3.38
N GLU A 231 18.76 20.96 -3.65
CA GLU A 231 18.37 19.92 -2.70
C GLU A 231 18.80 18.53 -3.19
N ALA A 232 19.01 17.62 -2.25
CA ALA A 232 19.25 16.20 -2.55
C ALA A 232 17.92 15.47 -2.81
N ARG A 233 17.97 14.41 -3.61
CA ARG A 233 16.83 13.49 -3.79
C ARG A 233 16.99 12.28 -2.89
N VAL A 234 15.88 11.66 -2.54
CA VAL A 234 15.79 10.42 -1.78
C VAL A 234 15.14 9.37 -2.66
N ALA A 235 15.61 8.12 -2.58
CA ALA A 235 15.13 7.01 -3.38
C ALA A 235 14.99 5.75 -2.52
N HIS A 236 14.12 4.80 -2.90
CA HIS A 236 13.99 3.51 -2.22
C HIS A 236 15.07 2.52 -2.67
N LEU A 237 15.49 1.60 -1.81
CA LEU A 237 16.48 0.56 -2.13
C LEU A 237 15.85 -0.80 -2.52
N LEU A 238 14.52 -0.90 -2.42
CA LEU A 238 13.77 -2.14 -2.68
C LEU A 238 13.80 -2.65 -4.13
N GLY A 239 14.19 -1.79 -5.09
CA GLY A 239 14.21 -2.13 -6.53
C GLY A 239 15.55 -2.67 -7.01
N GLY A 240 16.37 -3.18 -6.08
CA GLY A 240 17.78 -3.47 -6.32
C GLY A 240 18.68 -2.26 -6.13
N GLY A 241 19.97 -2.46 -6.38
CA GLY A 241 21.00 -1.44 -6.19
C GLY A 241 20.76 -0.21 -7.05
N ILE A 242 20.28 0.87 -6.43
CA ILE A 242 20.50 2.21 -6.96
C ILE A 242 21.99 2.51 -6.78
N GLU A 243 22.77 2.03 -7.74
CA GLU A 243 24.02 2.68 -8.11
C GLU A 243 23.77 4.18 -8.09
N ALA A 244 24.57 4.91 -7.31
CA ALA A 244 24.47 6.36 -7.16
C ALA A 244 24.98 7.04 -8.44
N SER A 245 24.33 6.71 -9.56
CA SER A 245 24.66 7.13 -10.91
C SER A 245 24.44 8.62 -10.99
N THR A 246 25.56 9.33 -10.83
CA THR A 246 25.70 10.78 -10.96
C THR A 246 25.53 11.25 -12.41
N ALA A 247 24.97 10.42 -13.27
CA ALA A 247 24.43 10.83 -14.56
C ALA A 247 23.06 11.52 -14.34
N PRO A 248 22.92 12.81 -14.66
CA PRO A 248 21.60 13.43 -14.65
C PRO A 248 20.73 12.71 -15.68
N ARG A 249 19.61 12.12 -15.23
CA ARG A 249 18.48 11.85 -16.13
C ARG A 249 17.80 13.19 -16.45
N ALA A 250 18.53 14.01 -17.20
CA ALA A 250 17.98 15.14 -17.91
C ALA A 250 16.75 14.65 -18.68
N ALA A 251 15.69 15.46 -18.70
CA ALA A 251 14.60 15.29 -19.66
C ALA A 251 15.23 15.06 -21.04
N ALA A 252 14.75 14.05 -21.77
CA ALA A 252 15.42 13.42 -22.92
C ALA A 252 16.01 14.43 -23.92
N SER A 253 17.20 14.92 -23.61
CA SER A 253 18.05 15.69 -24.48
C SER A 253 18.81 14.67 -25.28
N SER A 254 18.44 14.55 -26.55
CA SER A 254 19.22 13.87 -27.57
C SER A 254 20.69 14.25 -27.40
N GLN A 255 21.49 13.32 -26.86
CA GLN A 255 22.93 13.44 -26.93
C GLN A 255 23.27 13.46 -28.43
N PRO A 256 23.93 14.51 -28.96
CA PRO A 256 24.12 14.73 -30.40
C PRO A 256 25.23 13.82 -30.96
N GLY A 257 25.00 12.52 -30.79
CA GLY A 257 25.87 11.40 -31.14
C GLY A 257 25.22 10.07 -30.78
N ARG A 258 24.26 10.05 -29.82
CA ARG A 258 23.44 8.85 -29.54
C ARG A 258 22.35 8.62 -30.58
N MET A 259 21.74 9.68 -31.13
CA MET A 259 20.85 9.51 -32.29
C MET A 259 21.65 9.03 -33.50
N ASP A 260 22.79 9.65 -33.79
CA ASP A 260 23.67 9.25 -34.90
C ASP A 260 24.14 7.78 -34.77
N GLN A 261 24.54 7.35 -33.56
CA GLN A 261 24.87 5.95 -33.27
C GLN A 261 23.67 5.01 -33.44
N LEU A 262 22.48 5.39 -32.94
CA LEU A 262 21.25 4.61 -33.15
C LEU A 262 20.86 4.52 -34.63
N GLU A 263 21.12 5.56 -35.43
CA GLU A 263 20.87 5.57 -36.87
C GLU A 263 21.86 4.69 -37.65
N VAL A 264 23.13 4.67 -37.23
CA VAL A 264 24.16 3.74 -37.75
C VAL A 264 23.83 2.29 -37.36
N ASP A 265 23.48 2.03 -36.11
CA ASP A 265 23.11 0.68 -35.66
C ASP A 265 21.84 0.19 -36.37
N LEU A 266 20.85 1.07 -36.59
CA LEU A 266 19.64 0.76 -37.35
C LEU A 266 19.88 0.54 -38.84
N SER A 267 20.87 1.20 -39.46
CA SER A 267 21.22 0.94 -40.86
C SER A 267 21.91 -0.43 -40.99
N PHE A 268 22.88 -0.71 -40.11
CA PHE A 268 23.59 -1.99 -40.06
C PHE A 268 22.63 -3.19 -39.84
N LEU A 269 21.77 -3.12 -38.82
CA LEU A 269 20.79 -4.19 -38.53
C LEU A 269 19.76 -4.38 -39.66
N ARG A 270 19.47 -3.34 -40.45
CA ARG A 270 18.59 -3.46 -41.63
C ARG A 270 19.28 -4.16 -42.79
N GLU A 271 20.58 -3.96 -42.98
CA GLU A 271 21.37 -4.68 -43.97
C GLU A 271 21.53 -6.16 -43.59
N GLU A 272 21.86 -6.47 -42.33
CA GLU A 272 21.88 -7.86 -41.83
C GLU A 272 20.53 -8.57 -42.01
N LEU A 273 19.41 -7.91 -41.67
CA LEU A 273 18.07 -8.48 -41.88
C LEU A 273 17.71 -8.64 -43.36
N ALA A 274 18.25 -7.81 -44.26
CA ALA A 274 18.02 -7.93 -45.69
C ALA A 274 18.78 -9.14 -46.27
N GLU A 275 20.04 -9.32 -45.89
CA GLU A 275 20.84 -10.46 -46.36
C GLU A 275 20.34 -11.77 -45.75
N LEU A 276 20.02 -11.82 -44.44
CA LEU A 276 19.45 -13.01 -43.80
C LEU A 276 18.10 -13.43 -44.40
N ARG A 277 17.26 -12.47 -44.82
CA ARG A 277 16.01 -12.76 -45.56
C ARG A 277 16.27 -13.34 -46.95
N LYS A 278 17.29 -12.86 -47.63
CA LYS A 278 17.71 -13.33 -48.96
C LYS A 278 18.30 -14.73 -48.87
N GLU A 279 19.12 -15.02 -47.87
CA GLU A 279 19.58 -16.38 -47.55
C GLU A 279 18.41 -17.30 -47.21
N PHE A 280 17.44 -16.84 -46.40
CA PHE A 280 16.26 -17.63 -46.04
C PHE A 280 15.37 -17.97 -47.24
N GLU A 281 15.09 -17.02 -48.14
CA GLU A 281 14.33 -17.30 -49.36
C GLU A 281 15.13 -18.17 -50.35
N ALA A 282 16.46 -18.01 -50.42
CA ALA A 282 17.32 -18.88 -51.22
C ALA A 282 17.38 -20.32 -50.67
N PHE A 283 17.38 -20.50 -49.35
CA PHE A 283 17.25 -21.80 -48.68
C PHE A 283 15.86 -22.41 -48.94
N LYS A 284 14.80 -21.63 -48.76
CA LYS A 284 13.40 -22.05 -48.98
C LYS A 284 13.10 -22.39 -50.45
N ALA A 285 13.86 -21.86 -51.41
CA ALA A 285 13.78 -22.24 -52.82
C ALA A 285 14.51 -23.56 -53.17
N GLN A 286 15.24 -24.17 -52.22
CA GLN A 286 15.96 -25.45 -52.38
C GLN A 286 15.20 -26.65 -51.80
N PHE A 287 14.03 -26.44 -51.18
CA PHE A 287 13.18 -27.45 -50.52
C PHE A 287 11.71 -27.30 -50.93
#